data_AF-A0A353PWD1-F1
#
_entry.id   AF-A0A353PWD1-F1
#
_cell.length_a   1.000
_cell.length_b   1.000
_cell.length_c   1.000
_cell.angle_alpha   90.00
_cell.angle_beta   90.00
_cell.angle_gamma   90.00
#
_symmetry.space_group_name_H-M   'P 1'
#
loop_
_entity.id
_entity.type
_entity.pdbx_description
1 polymer ?
#
loop_
_entity_poly.entity_id
_entity_poly.type
_entity_poly.pdbx_seq_one_letter_code
_entity_poly.pdbx_strand_id
1 'polypeptide(L)'
;MESKLVLDTKHDNTALVLFLGSLCFFLAAVENSIPKPLPFMRLGLANAPIIFALFLLNTREYFLLVFIKVLGQALISGTLFSYIILFSAGGSFASALAMLFLQRLAKNQVSCLGISLFGSLANTLVQYFLARYILFGSGAVLIAPLLILSGTITGIGLGIFSELFLKRSQWFVSIKEGRKAKIYSRQGQDFQRPKQKKKRFRIKAFLTPLFIFCSIVFFNLFQAYGKVLFTVVGFEVTSGALYSGIKRASILTGMVFVSKLIVSSSFRLPGNWGQRLDQIFYYVAMLTEKTQSDESQKKTEQSRDKKSKWDGFISVLEAIDRRLVEVYF
;
A
#
# COMPACT_ATOMS: atom_id res chain seq x y z
N MET A 1 33.95 -22.64 -11.40
CA MET A 1 34.01 -22.85 -9.94
C MET A 1 32.58 -22.76 -9.44
N GLU A 2 31.96 -23.90 -9.18
CA GLU A 2 30.57 -24.00 -8.73
C GLU A 2 30.40 -23.20 -7.45
N SER A 3 29.59 -22.15 -7.51
CA SER A 3 29.25 -21.36 -6.33
C SER A 3 28.44 -22.26 -5.39
N LYS A 4 29.12 -22.80 -4.37
CA LYS A 4 28.52 -23.57 -3.29
C LYS A 4 27.34 -22.77 -2.74
N LEU A 5 26.16 -23.32 -2.96
CA LEU A 5 24.87 -22.87 -2.47
C LEU A 5 24.90 -23.07 -0.94
N VAL A 6 25.30 -22.04 -0.21
CA VAL A 6 25.26 -22.05 1.26
C VAL A 6 23.80 -21.90 1.65
N LEU A 7 23.12 -23.04 1.80
CA LEU A 7 21.82 -23.13 2.44
C LEU A 7 22.02 -22.76 3.92
N ASP A 8 21.76 -21.51 4.27
CA ASP A 8 21.59 -21.15 5.68
C ASP A 8 20.38 -21.94 6.22
N THR A 9 20.64 -22.71 7.27
CA THR A 9 19.79 -23.79 7.78
C THR A 9 18.81 -23.32 8.87
N LYS A 10 18.76 -22.02 9.17
CA LYS A 10 17.70 -21.44 10.00
C LYS A 10 16.51 -21.02 9.14
N HIS A 11 15.30 -21.32 9.62
CA HIS A 11 14.03 -20.78 9.13
C HIS A 11 14.01 -19.25 9.22
N ASP A 12 14.78 -18.57 8.38
CA ASP A 12 14.77 -17.12 8.30
C ASP A 12 13.72 -16.74 7.26
N ASN A 13 12.47 -16.68 7.71
CA ASN A 13 11.33 -16.13 6.96
C ASN A 13 11.60 -14.69 6.48
N THR A 14 12.72 -14.08 6.88
CA THR A 14 13.30 -12.85 6.34
C THR A 14 13.17 -12.75 4.81
N ALA A 15 13.54 -13.78 4.04
CA ALA A 15 13.44 -13.72 2.58
C ALA A 15 11.99 -13.54 2.11
N LEU A 16 11.06 -14.26 2.75
CA LEU A 16 9.62 -14.15 2.46
C LEU A 16 9.07 -12.78 2.88
N VAL A 17 9.48 -12.25 4.04
CA VAL A 17 9.11 -10.91 4.50
C VAL A 17 9.59 -9.84 3.53
N LEU A 18 10.83 -9.93 3.05
CA LEU A 18 11.37 -8.98 2.08
C LEU A 18 10.64 -9.06 0.73
N PHE A 19 10.32 -10.27 0.28
CA PHE A 19 9.55 -10.47 -0.94
C PHE A 19 8.13 -9.92 -0.82
N LEU A 20 7.39 -10.27 0.24
CA LEU A 20 6.07 -9.70 0.48
C LEU A 20 6.13 -8.18 0.66
N GLY A 21 7.20 -7.66 1.28
CA GLY A 21 7.46 -6.23 1.40
C GLY A 21 7.62 -5.57 0.02
N SER A 22 8.34 -6.21 -0.89
CA SER A 22 8.46 -5.76 -2.28
C SER A 22 7.13 -5.76 -3.02
N LEU A 23 6.30 -6.78 -2.80
CA LEU A 23 4.97 -6.85 -3.37
C LEU A 23 4.08 -5.73 -2.83
N CYS A 24 4.16 -5.42 -1.54
CA CYS A 24 3.51 -4.25 -0.94
C CYS A 24 3.96 -2.94 -1.61
N PHE A 25 5.25 -2.79 -1.90
CA PHE A 25 5.80 -1.57 -2.51
C PHE A 25 5.33 -1.43 -3.96
N PHE A 26 5.37 -2.53 -4.72
CA PHE A 26 4.86 -2.60 -6.09
C PHE A 26 3.37 -2.21 -6.14
N LEU A 27 2.54 -2.86 -5.32
CA LEU A 27 1.10 -2.56 -5.26
C LEU A 27 0.81 -1.15 -4.74
N ALA A 28 1.62 -0.62 -3.83
CA ALA A 28 1.51 0.78 -3.41
C ALA A 28 1.85 1.77 -4.55
N ALA A 29 2.82 1.45 -5.40
CA ALA A 29 3.15 2.26 -6.57
C ALA A 29 2.03 2.22 -7.63
N VAL A 30 1.42 1.04 -7.84
CA VAL A 30 0.23 0.89 -8.70
C VAL A 30 -0.93 1.70 -8.13
N GLU A 31 -1.22 1.58 -6.84
CA GLU A 31 -2.28 2.34 -6.17
C GLU A 31 -2.06 3.85 -6.27
N ASN A 32 -0.82 4.33 -6.10
CA ASN A 32 -0.49 5.76 -6.21
C ASN A 32 -0.62 6.30 -7.64
N SER A 33 -0.68 5.43 -8.65
CA SER A 33 -0.92 5.85 -10.04
C SER A 33 -2.40 6.13 -10.31
N ILE A 34 -3.30 5.66 -9.44
CA ILE A 34 -4.73 5.92 -9.51
C ILE A 34 -5.02 7.23 -8.76
N PRO A 35 -5.70 8.22 -9.39
CA PRO A 35 -6.03 9.47 -8.72
C PRO A 35 -6.93 9.19 -7.51
N LYS A 36 -6.59 9.77 -6.36
CA LYS A 36 -7.27 9.52 -5.10
C LYS A 36 -8.25 10.66 -4.80
N PRO A 37 -9.50 10.36 -4.39
CA PRO A 37 -10.49 11.38 -4.05
C PRO A 37 -10.20 12.05 -2.70
N LEU A 38 -9.36 11.47 -1.83
CA LEU A 38 -8.82 12.13 -0.63
C LEU A 38 -7.37 11.64 -0.37
N PRO A 39 -6.49 12.47 0.23
CA PRO A 39 -5.11 12.11 0.56
C PRO A 39 -4.95 10.77 1.30
N PHE A 40 -5.85 10.51 2.24
CA PHE A 40 -5.81 9.37 3.14
C PHE A 40 -6.70 8.21 2.67
N MET A 41 -7.62 8.44 1.71
CA MET A 41 -8.42 7.38 1.13
C MET A 41 -7.56 6.53 0.19
N ARG A 42 -7.48 5.25 0.49
CA ARG A 42 -6.65 4.29 -0.24
C ARG A 42 -7.51 3.11 -0.66
N LEU A 43 -7.21 2.57 -1.84
CA LEU A 43 -7.88 1.36 -2.34
C LEU A 43 -7.47 0.11 -1.56
N GLY A 44 -6.34 0.16 -0.84
CA GLY A 44 -5.89 -0.93 0.01
C GLY A 44 -5.18 -2.04 -0.75
N LEU A 45 -4.78 -1.83 -2.02
CA LEU A 45 -4.13 -2.87 -2.83
C LEU A 45 -2.85 -3.39 -2.14
N ALA A 46 -2.09 -2.50 -1.51
CA ALA A 46 -0.89 -2.86 -0.74
C ALA A 46 -1.20 -3.68 0.54
N ASN A 47 -2.47 -3.88 0.90
CA ASN A 47 -2.90 -4.74 2.00
C ASN A 47 -3.14 -6.19 1.55
N ALA A 48 -3.24 -6.48 0.23
CA ALA A 48 -3.38 -7.86 -0.25
C ALA A 48 -2.23 -8.77 0.23
N PRO A 49 -0.94 -8.36 0.16
CA PRO A 49 0.15 -9.18 0.67
C PRO A 49 0.13 -9.35 2.19
N ILE A 50 -0.50 -8.42 2.92
CA ILE A 50 -0.71 -8.54 4.37
C ILE A 50 -1.71 -9.66 4.66
N ILE A 51 -2.75 -9.84 3.85
CA ILE A 51 -3.67 -10.97 4.00
C ILE A 51 -2.93 -12.30 3.74
N PHE A 52 -2.06 -12.36 2.73
CA PHE A 52 -1.25 -13.57 2.48
C PHE A 52 -0.29 -13.86 3.63
N ALA A 53 0.38 -12.83 4.14
CA ALA A 53 1.29 -12.91 5.28
C ALA A 53 0.63 -13.52 6.52
N LEU A 54 -0.67 -13.26 6.73
CA LEU A 54 -1.42 -13.79 7.85
C LEU A 54 -1.45 -15.33 7.89
N PHE A 55 -1.29 -15.98 6.74
CA PHE A 55 -1.26 -17.45 6.62
C PHE A 55 0.14 -18.04 6.42
N LEU A 56 1.16 -17.20 6.19
CA LEU A 56 2.51 -17.64 5.83
C LEU A 56 3.58 -17.28 6.88
N LEU A 57 3.34 -16.23 7.68
CA LEU A 57 4.34 -15.66 8.58
C LEU A 57 3.94 -15.83 10.05
N ASN A 58 4.96 -15.86 10.91
CA ASN A 58 4.74 -15.77 12.36
C ASN A 58 4.28 -14.37 12.75
N THR A 59 3.66 -14.21 13.93
CA THR A 59 3.14 -12.91 14.40
C THR A 59 4.19 -11.81 14.41
N ARG A 60 5.44 -12.12 14.78
CA ARG A 60 6.55 -11.14 14.79
C ARG A 60 6.86 -10.63 13.38
N GLU A 61 7.00 -11.55 12.43
CA GLU A 61 7.30 -11.26 11.02
C GLU A 61 6.13 -10.56 10.32
N TYR A 62 4.91 -10.93 10.66
CA TYR A 62 3.68 -10.30 10.18
C TYR A 62 3.64 -8.80 10.53
N PHE A 63 3.87 -8.44 11.80
CA PHE A 63 3.93 -7.04 12.20
C PHE A 63 5.16 -6.31 11.63
N LEU A 64 6.28 -7.01 11.45
CA LEU A 64 7.45 -6.46 10.78
C LEU A 64 7.13 -6.11 9.31
N LEU A 65 6.39 -6.97 8.60
CA LEU A 65 5.93 -6.70 7.25
C LEU A 65 4.98 -5.49 7.20
N VAL A 66 4.03 -5.39 8.13
CA VAL A 66 3.12 -4.23 8.23
C VAL A 66 3.92 -2.94 8.42
N PHE A 67 4.94 -2.96 9.28
CA PHE A 67 5.85 -1.83 9.48
C PHE A 67 6.61 -1.46 8.20
N ILE A 68 7.23 -2.44 7.53
CA ILE A 68 7.91 -2.24 6.24
C ILE A 68 6.95 -1.63 5.21
N LYS A 69 5.73 -2.17 5.09
CA LYS A 69 4.70 -1.69 4.18
C LYS A 69 4.34 -0.23 4.44
N VAL A 70 4.12 0.15 5.70
CA VAL A 70 3.76 1.53 6.06
C VAL A 70 4.88 2.50 5.70
N LEU A 71 6.13 2.16 6.05
CA LEU A 71 7.29 2.99 5.73
C LEU A 71 7.51 3.10 4.23
N GLY A 72 7.48 1.98 3.52
CA GLY A 72 7.63 1.94 2.06
C GLY A 72 6.57 2.73 1.34
N GLN A 73 5.31 2.58 1.75
CA GLN A 73 4.21 3.33 1.18
C GLN A 73 4.39 4.85 1.41
N ALA A 74 4.83 5.26 2.59
CA ALA A 74 5.09 6.67 2.89
C ALA A 74 6.31 7.22 2.11
N LEU A 75 7.35 6.41 1.87
CA LEU A 75 8.47 6.72 0.99
C LEU A 75 8.01 6.95 -0.45
N ILE A 76 7.27 6.00 -1.02
CA ILE A 76 6.80 6.05 -2.42
C ILE A 76 5.85 7.23 -2.63
N SER A 77 4.99 7.52 -1.65
CA SER A 77 4.07 8.67 -1.72
C SER A 77 4.77 10.00 -1.42
N GLY A 78 5.97 9.99 -0.85
CA GLY A 78 6.66 11.20 -0.38
C GLY A 78 5.91 11.89 0.76
N THR A 79 5.39 11.10 1.71
CA THR A 79 4.59 11.58 2.85
C THR A 79 5.17 11.14 4.19
N LEU A 80 6.48 10.85 4.25
CA LEU A 80 7.10 10.31 5.46
C LEU A 80 6.99 11.25 6.66
N PHE A 81 7.28 12.53 6.45
CA PHE A 81 7.28 13.55 7.51
C PHE A 81 5.93 14.27 7.64
N SER A 82 4.87 13.69 7.08
CA SER A 82 3.53 14.25 7.06
C SER A 82 2.63 13.47 8.02
N TYR A 83 1.62 14.11 8.62
CA TYR A 83 0.63 13.40 9.42
C TYR A 83 -0.10 12.29 8.64
N ILE A 84 -0.07 12.29 7.30
CA ILE A 84 -0.60 11.20 6.46
C ILE A 84 0.04 9.84 6.85
N ILE A 85 1.29 9.84 7.33
CA ILE A 85 1.92 8.61 7.83
C ILE A 85 1.20 8.06 9.07
N LEU A 86 0.65 8.92 9.94
CA LEU A 86 -0.09 8.51 11.14
C LEU A 86 -1.40 7.82 10.75
N PHE A 87 -2.13 8.38 9.76
CA PHE A 87 -3.33 7.74 9.20
C PHE A 87 -3.01 6.38 8.58
N SER A 88 -1.92 6.31 7.82
CA SER A 88 -1.44 5.08 7.21
C SER A 88 -1.05 4.03 8.26
N ALA A 89 -0.26 4.44 9.25
CA ALA A 89 0.27 3.57 10.29
C ALA A 89 -0.86 3.09 11.19
N GLY A 90 -1.58 4.02 11.84
CA GLY A 90 -2.67 3.69 12.75
C GLY A 90 -3.72 2.79 12.08
N GLY A 91 -4.14 3.16 10.87
CA GLY A 91 -5.08 2.34 10.11
C GLY A 91 -4.53 0.95 9.74
N SER A 92 -3.29 0.85 9.24
CA SER A 92 -2.70 -0.44 8.84
C SER A 92 -2.45 -1.36 10.03
N PHE A 93 -1.96 -0.81 11.16
CA PHE A 93 -1.72 -1.59 12.37
C PHE A 93 -3.04 -2.04 13.02
N ALA A 94 -4.06 -1.18 13.07
CA ALA A 94 -5.39 -1.56 13.55
C ALA A 94 -6.01 -2.65 12.67
N SER A 95 -5.88 -2.52 11.35
CA SER A 95 -6.29 -3.55 10.39
C SER A 95 -5.61 -4.89 10.66
N ALA A 96 -4.28 -4.85 10.78
CA ALA A 96 -3.47 -6.04 10.98
C ALA A 96 -3.81 -6.74 12.30
N LEU A 97 -4.00 -5.95 13.37
CA LEU A 97 -4.41 -6.46 14.67
C LEU A 97 -5.82 -7.08 14.62
N ALA A 98 -6.77 -6.41 13.97
CA ALA A 98 -8.14 -6.91 13.80
C ALA A 98 -8.19 -8.21 12.98
N MET A 99 -7.44 -8.28 11.87
CA MET A 99 -7.31 -9.50 11.05
C MET A 99 -6.72 -10.66 11.85
N LEU A 100 -5.63 -10.41 12.59
CA LEU A 100 -4.97 -11.41 13.42
C LEU A 100 -5.85 -11.87 14.58
N PHE A 101 -6.58 -10.96 15.22
CA PHE A 101 -7.53 -11.28 16.27
C PHE A 101 -8.66 -12.18 15.75
N LEU A 102 -9.28 -11.80 14.62
CA LEU A 102 -10.38 -12.56 14.04
C LEU A 102 -9.93 -13.94 13.56
N GLN A 103 -8.76 -14.03 12.92
CA GLN A 103 -8.18 -15.31 12.50
C GLN A 103 -7.88 -16.21 13.69
N ARG A 104 -7.42 -15.68 14.83
CA ARG A 104 -7.17 -16.51 16.02
C ARG A 104 -8.44 -16.97 16.71
N LEU A 105 -9.46 -16.10 16.77
CA LEU A 105 -10.71 -16.42 17.44
C LEU A 105 -11.52 -17.44 16.65
N ALA A 106 -11.64 -17.24 15.34
CA ALA A 106 -12.52 -18.04 14.50
C ALA A 106 -11.80 -19.10 13.66
N LYS A 107 -10.46 -19.10 13.63
CA LYS A 107 -9.62 -20.07 12.90
C LYS A 107 -10.13 -20.31 11.47
N ASN A 108 -10.61 -21.52 11.18
CA ASN A 108 -11.07 -21.94 9.85
C ASN A 108 -12.54 -21.61 9.56
N GLN A 109 -13.27 -21.00 10.50
CA GLN A 109 -14.69 -20.68 10.36
C GLN A 109 -14.93 -19.38 9.58
N VAL A 110 -13.89 -18.56 9.36
CA VAL A 110 -14.00 -17.25 8.70
C VAL A 110 -13.27 -17.26 7.38
N SER A 111 -13.95 -16.82 6.33
CA SER A 111 -13.40 -16.68 4.99
C SER A 111 -12.39 -15.53 4.91
N CYS A 112 -11.55 -15.53 3.87
CA CYS A 112 -10.63 -14.41 3.61
C CYS A 112 -11.39 -13.10 3.37
N LEU A 113 -12.61 -13.19 2.82
CA LEU A 113 -13.53 -12.06 2.73
C LEU A 113 -13.86 -11.46 4.10
N GLY A 114 -14.24 -12.30 5.07
CA GLY A 114 -14.55 -11.83 6.42
C GLY A 114 -13.36 -11.17 7.12
N ILE A 115 -12.17 -11.78 7.01
CA ILE A 115 -10.92 -11.23 7.56
C ILE A 115 -10.60 -9.86 6.94
N SER A 116 -10.65 -9.77 5.60
CA SER A 116 -10.38 -8.52 4.88
C SER A 116 -11.39 -7.42 5.24
N LEU A 117 -12.68 -7.75 5.27
CA LEU A 117 -13.74 -6.80 5.60
C LEU A 117 -13.58 -6.27 7.03
N PHE A 118 -13.35 -7.15 8.00
CA PHE A 118 -13.16 -6.77 9.40
C PHE A 118 -11.91 -5.89 9.58
N GLY A 119 -10.80 -6.27 8.93
CA GLY A 119 -9.60 -5.45 8.92
C GLY A 119 -9.80 -4.09 8.25
N SER A 120 -10.57 -4.01 7.17
CA SER A 120 -10.87 -2.76 6.48
C SER A 120 -11.72 -1.82 7.34
N LEU A 121 -12.73 -2.35 8.03
CA LEU A 121 -13.54 -1.58 8.97
C LEU A 121 -12.69 -1.04 10.13
N ALA A 122 -11.81 -1.85 10.71
CA ALA A 122 -10.89 -1.40 11.76
C ALA A 122 -9.93 -0.29 11.27
N ASN A 123 -9.38 -0.45 10.06
CA ASN A 123 -8.54 0.56 9.43
C ASN A 123 -9.29 1.89 9.27
N THR A 124 -10.50 1.84 8.71
CA THR A 124 -11.33 3.01 8.46
C THR A 124 -11.78 3.68 9.74
N LEU A 125 -12.10 2.91 10.78
CA LEU A 125 -12.51 3.43 12.07
C LEU A 125 -11.37 4.24 12.73
N VAL A 126 -10.15 3.70 12.74
CA VAL A 126 -8.98 4.43 13.27
C VAL A 126 -8.66 5.65 12.42
N GLN A 127 -8.77 5.56 11.08
CA GLN A 127 -8.61 6.73 10.21
C GLN A 127 -9.66 7.82 10.49
N TYR A 128 -10.91 7.44 10.78
CA TYR A 128 -11.95 8.39 11.19
C TYR A 128 -11.60 9.06 12.51
N PHE A 129 -11.16 8.31 13.53
CA PHE A 129 -10.77 8.91 14.80
C PHE A 129 -9.58 9.86 14.65
N LEU A 130 -8.56 9.46 13.88
CA LEU A 130 -7.43 10.35 13.57
C LEU A 130 -7.89 11.59 12.78
N ALA A 131 -8.84 11.44 11.85
CA ALA A 131 -9.42 12.55 11.09
C ALA A 131 -10.13 13.54 12.01
N ARG A 132 -10.92 13.03 12.96
CA ARG A 132 -11.62 13.81 13.97
C ARG A 132 -10.66 14.54 14.89
N TYR A 133 -9.69 13.85 15.50
CA TYR A 133 -8.87 14.48 16.53
C TYR A 133 -7.70 15.32 15.99
N ILE A 134 -7.18 15.03 14.80
CA ILE A 134 -5.97 15.69 14.28
C ILE A 134 -6.28 16.75 13.20
N LEU A 135 -7.27 16.50 12.33
CA LEU A 135 -7.43 17.31 11.10
C LEU A 135 -8.69 18.17 11.05
N PHE A 136 -9.85 17.54 11.27
CA PHE A 136 -11.15 18.11 10.91
C PHE A 136 -12.08 18.31 12.10
N GLY A 137 -11.66 17.94 13.31
CA GLY A 137 -12.48 18.07 14.52
C GLY A 137 -13.89 17.50 14.34
N SER A 138 -14.89 18.23 14.82
CA SER A 138 -16.31 17.90 14.69
C SER A 138 -16.77 17.72 13.24
N GLY A 139 -16.14 18.38 12.27
CA GLY A 139 -16.47 18.30 10.84
C GLY A 139 -16.12 16.96 10.20
N ALA A 140 -15.31 16.12 10.87
CA ALA A 140 -14.97 14.78 10.39
C ALA A 140 -16.17 13.84 10.21
N VAL A 141 -17.28 14.11 10.92
CA VAL A 141 -18.52 13.30 10.83
C VAL A 141 -19.05 13.26 9.40
N LEU A 142 -18.88 14.33 8.62
CA LEU A 142 -19.34 14.41 7.23
C LEU A 142 -18.52 13.51 6.28
N ILE A 143 -17.28 13.20 6.65
CA ILE A 143 -16.38 12.33 5.88
C ILE A 143 -16.64 10.85 6.23
N ALA A 144 -17.17 10.57 7.42
CA ALA A 144 -17.31 9.22 7.95
C ALA A 144 -18.13 8.28 7.03
N PRO A 145 -19.29 8.67 6.46
CA PRO A 145 -20.04 7.79 5.56
C PRO A 145 -19.25 7.39 4.31
N LEU A 146 -18.53 8.35 3.71
CA LEU A 146 -17.71 8.10 2.53
C LEU A 146 -16.53 7.17 2.86
N LEU A 147 -15.91 7.36 4.02
CA LEU A 147 -14.82 6.51 4.50
C LEU A 147 -15.28 5.08 4.76
N ILE A 148 -16.40 4.90 5.46
CA ILE A 148 -16.95 3.56 5.76
C ILE A 148 -17.36 2.86 4.47
N LEU A 149 -18.07 3.54 3.57
CA LEU A 149 -18.50 2.97 2.29
C LEU A 149 -17.31 2.53 1.44
N SER A 150 -16.31 3.41 1.28
CA SER A 150 -15.10 3.08 0.52
C SER A 150 -14.29 1.96 1.16
N GLY A 151 -14.17 1.94 2.49
CA GLY A 151 -13.55 0.86 3.25
C GLY A 151 -14.24 -0.48 3.06
N THR A 152 -15.57 -0.51 3.09
CA THR A 152 -16.36 -1.73 2.87
C THR A 152 -16.19 -2.24 1.44
N ILE A 153 -16.32 -1.38 0.43
CA ILE A 153 -16.17 -1.77 -0.99
C ILE A 153 -14.77 -2.34 -1.25
N THR A 154 -13.73 -1.64 -0.78
CA THR A 154 -12.35 -2.09 -0.94
C THR A 154 -12.08 -3.37 -0.16
N GLY A 155 -12.59 -3.49 1.07
CA GLY A 155 -12.46 -4.68 1.91
C GLY A 155 -13.09 -5.93 1.29
N ILE A 156 -14.29 -5.80 0.70
CA ILE A 156 -14.95 -6.88 -0.04
C ILE A 156 -14.14 -7.25 -1.28
N GLY A 157 -13.73 -6.27 -2.09
CA GLY A 157 -12.96 -6.51 -3.31
C GLY A 157 -11.64 -7.23 -3.05
N LEU A 158 -10.87 -6.75 -2.06
CA LEU A 158 -9.63 -7.41 -1.62
C LEU A 158 -9.90 -8.79 -1.02
N GLY A 159 -10.98 -8.94 -0.27
CA GLY A 159 -11.37 -10.21 0.34
C GLY A 159 -11.65 -11.30 -0.69
N ILE A 160 -12.46 -10.98 -1.70
CA ILE A 160 -12.77 -11.88 -2.83
C ILE A 160 -11.49 -12.20 -3.61
N PHE A 161 -10.68 -11.19 -3.92
CA PHE A 161 -9.41 -11.37 -4.62
C PHE A 161 -8.48 -12.30 -3.85
N SER A 162 -8.27 -12.05 -2.56
CA SER A 162 -7.40 -12.87 -1.72
C SER A 162 -7.91 -14.30 -1.59
N GLU A 163 -9.23 -14.50 -1.45
CA GLU A 163 -9.80 -15.84 -1.37
C GLU A 163 -9.60 -16.65 -2.66
N LEU A 164 -9.86 -16.04 -3.81
CA LEU A 164 -9.66 -16.68 -5.11
C LEU A 164 -8.19 -16.95 -5.39
N PHE A 165 -7.31 -15.99 -5.05
CA PHE A 165 -5.88 -16.14 -5.20
C PHE A 165 -5.35 -17.29 -4.34
N LEU A 166 -5.70 -17.34 -3.05
CA LEU A 166 -5.26 -18.41 -2.12
C LEU A 166 -5.72 -19.80 -2.55
N LYS A 167 -6.89 -19.93 -3.17
CA LYS A 167 -7.42 -21.22 -3.65
C LYS A 167 -6.76 -21.72 -4.94
N ARG A 168 -6.24 -20.82 -5.79
CA ARG A 168 -5.72 -21.17 -7.14
C ARG A 168 -4.21 -21.01 -7.30
N SER A 169 -3.57 -20.21 -6.45
CA SER A 169 -2.17 -19.82 -6.59
C SER A 169 -1.22 -20.98 -6.34
N GLN A 170 -0.44 -21.33 -7.36
CA GLN A 170 0.64 -22.31 -7.26
C GLN A 170 1.81 -21.76 -6.44
N TRP A 171 2.03 -20.44 -6.46
CA TRP A 171 3.02 -19.80 -5.61
C TRP A 171 2.70 -20.03 -4.13
N PHE A 172 1.47 -19.75 -3.71
CA PHE A 172 1.06 -19.89 -2.32
C PHE A 172 1.17 -21.34 -1.82
N VAL A 173 0.73 -22.30 -2.65
CA VAL A 173 0.86 -23.73 -2.36
C VAL A 173 2.33 -24.13 -2.23
N SER A 174 3.19 -23.71 -3.16
CA SER A 174 4.63 -24.01 -3.13
C SER A 174 5.32 -23.50 -1.87
N ILE A 175 4.96 -22.31 -1.38
CA ILE A 175 5.48 -21.78 -0.11
C ILE A 175 5.03 -22.64 1.07
N LYS A 176 3.75 -23.01 1.11
CA LYS A 176 3.18 -23.82 2.19
C LYS A 176 3.77 -25.24 2.23
N GLU A 177 4.14 -25.77 1.08
CA GLU A 177 4.86 -27.04 0.92
C GLU A 177 6.36 -26.94 1.27
N GLY A 178 6.83 -25.77 1.70
CA GLY A 178 8.20 -25.57 2.18
C GLY A 178 9.23 -25.45 1.05
N ARG A 179 8.79 -25.20 -0.20
CA ARG A 179 9.69 -24.90 -1.31
C ARG A 179 10.49 -23.64 -0.94
N LYS A 180 11.82 -23.75 -1.02
CA LYS A 180 12.71 -22.66 -0.60
C LYS A 180 12.84 -21.62 -1.71
N ALA A 181 12.90 -20.35 -1.31
CA ALA A 181 13.15 -19.23 -2.20
C ALA A 181 14.49 -19.37 -2.92
N LYS A 182 14.62 -18.77 -4.10
CA LYS A 182 15.92 -18.46 -4.70
C LYS A 182 16.59 -17.40 -3.81
N ILE A 183 17.39 -17.83 -2.85
CA ILE A 183 18.08 -16.93 -1.93
C ILE A 183 19.07 -16.08 -2.75
N TYR A 184 18.76 -14.80 -2.95
CA TYR A 184 19.74 -13.82 -3.44
C TYR A 184 20.66 -13.39 -2.28
N SER A 185 21.57 -14.28 -1.88
CA SER A 185 22.68 -13.94 -1.00
C SER A 185 23.79 -13.30 -1.83
N ARG A 186 23.84 -11.96 -1.85
CA ARG A 186 24.88 -11.21 -2.55
C ARG A 186 26.08 -11.01 -1.62
N GLN A 187 27.02 -11.96 -1.60
CA GLN A 187 28.41 -11.63 -1.33
C GLN A 187 29.02 -11.06 -2.62
N GLY A 188 29.34 -9.75 -2.64
CA GLY A 188 30.46 -9.25 -3.43
C GLY A 188 30.29 -8.94 -4.92
N GLN A 189 29.16 -8.41 -5.39
CA GLN A 189 29.16 -7.68 -6.66
C GLN A 189 28.43 -6.35 -6.51
N ASP A 190 29.03 -5.27 -7.03
CA ASP A 190 28.50 -3.92 -6.93
C ASP A 190 27.14 -3.79 -7.60
N PHE A 191 26.18 -3.24 -6.86
CA PHE A 191 24.87 -2.88 -7.37
C PHE A 191 24.99 -1.66 -8.28
N GLN A 192 25.12 -1.86 -9.59
CA GLN A 192 24.75 -0.81 -10.52
C GLN A 192 23.22 -0.81 -10.65
N ARG A 193 22.55 0.03 -9.83
CA ARG A 193 21.16 0.42 -10.09
C ARG A 193 21.07 0.80 -11.58
N PRO A 194 20.08 0.32 -12.35
CA PRO A 194 19.84 0.88 -13.67
C PRO A 194 19.75 2.40 -13.49
N LYS A 195 20.61 3.16 -14.18
CA LYS A 195 20.71 4.62 -14.05
C LYS A 195 19.29 5.18 -14.15
N GLN A 196 18.71 5.60 -13.02
CA GLN A 196 17.40 6.22 -13.03
C GLN A 196 17.56 7.48 -13.89
N LYS A 197 16.97 7.46 -15.09
CA LYS A 197 16.85 8.65 -15.93
C LYS A 197 16.24 9.73 -15.03
N LYS A 198 16.94 10.85 -14.83
CA LYS A 198 16.42 12.03 -14.11
C LYS A 198 15.02 12.33 -14.67
N LYS A 199 13.97 11.93 -13.97
CA LYS A 199 12.60 12.22 -14.39
C LYS A 199 12.44 13.72 -14.20
N ARG A 200 12.38 14.45 -15.32
CA ARG A 200 12.01 15.88 -15.36
C ARG A 200 10.77 16.06 -14.49
N PHE A 201 10.82 16.98 -13.53
CA PHE A 201 9.71 17.33 -12.66
C PHE A 201 8.47 17.57 -13.53
N ARG A 202 7.47 16.67 -13.49
CA ARG A 202 6.22 16.82 -14.26
C ARG A 202 5.22 17.64 -13.43
N ILE A 203 4.49 18.54 -14.07
CA ILE A 203 3.45 19.40 -13.47
C ILE A 203 2.43 18.60 -12.64
N LYS A 204 2.18 17.32 -12.99
CA LYS A 204 1.35 16.38 -12.21
C LYS A 204 1.83 16.18 -10.75
N ALA A 205 3.09 16.50 -10.42
CA ALA A 205 3.62 16.43 -9.07
C ALA A 205 3.00 17.47 -8.11
N PHE A 206 2.49 18.59 -8.65
CA PHE A 206 1.79 19.66 -7.90
C PHE A 206 0.29 19.41 -7.77
N LEU A 207 -0.29 18.54 -8.60
CA LEU A 207 -1.73 18.24 -8.56
C LEU A 207 -2.12 17.57 -7.23
N THR A 208 -1.30 16.63 -6.74
CA THR A 208 -1.60 15.93 -5.48
C THR A 208 -1.53 16.85 -4.25
N PRO A 209 -0.46 17.64 -4.02
CA PRO A 209 -0.42 18.60 -2.91
C PRO A 209 -1.55 19.65 -2.99
N LEU A 210 -1.89 20.13 -4.19
CA LEU A 210 -2.99 21.08 -4.38
C LEU A 210 -4.34 20.47 -4.02
N PHE A 211 -4.59 19.24 -4.46
CA PHE A 211 -5.82 18.53 -4.12
C PHE A 211 -5.96 18.32 -2.61
N ILE A 212 -4.88 17.89 -1.97
CA ILE A 212 -4.78 17.74 -0.51
C ILE A 212 -5.09 19.06 0.19
N PHE A 213 -4.50 20.15 -0.29
CA PHE A 213 -4.72 21.49 0.23
C PHE A 213 -6.21 21.87 0.15
N CYS A 214 -6.81 21.73 -1.02
CA CYS A 214 -8.22 22.03 -1.26
C CYS A 214 -9.17 21.19 -0.40
N SER A 215 -8.95 19.86 -0.31
CA SER A 215 -9.76 18.99 0.54
C SER A 215 -9.69 19.40 2.00
N ILE A 216 -8.51 19.80 2.50
CA ILE A 216 -8.35 20.18 3.91
C ILE A 216 -9.06 21.48 4.21
N VAL A 217 -8.89 22.48 3.34
CA VAL A 217 -9.61 23.75 3.47
C VAL A 217 -11.11 23.50 3.42
N PHE A 218 -11.60 22.71 2.45
CA PHE A 218 -13.02 22.39 2.30
C PHE A 218 -13.61 21.74 3.54
N PHE A 219 -12.98 20.71 4.10
CA PHE A 219 -13.55 20.04 5.28
C PHE A 219 -13.44 20.87 6.56
N ASN A 220 -12.43 21.73 6.68
CA ASN A 220 -12.32 22.59 7.85
C ASN A 220 -13.39 23.70 7.86
N LEU A 221 -13.98 24.04 6.71
CA LEU A 221 -15.13 24.95 6.64
C LEU A 221 -16.36 24.45 7.39
N PHE A 222 -16.50 23.13 7.60
CA PHE A 222 -17.60 22.56 8.41
C PHE A 222 -17.42 22.77 9.91
N GLN A 223 -16.24 23.18 10.36
CA GLN A 223 -15.98 23.53 11.75
C GLN A 223 -16.22 25.03 11.96
N ALA A 224 -17.48 25.48 11.92
CA ALA A 224 -17.79 26.90 12.06
C ALA A 224 -17.44 27.42 13.47
N TYR A 225 -16.51 28.37 13.56
CA TYR A 225 -16.22 29.14 14.77
C TYR A 225 -15.56 30.48 14.43
N GLY A 226 -15.85 31.50 15.24
CA GLY A 226 -15.43 32.88 14.96
C GLY A 226 -16.43 33.61 14.06
N LYS A 227 -16.00 34.74 13.47
CA LYS A 227 -16.91 35.62 12.70
C LYS A 227 -17.37 34.94 11.41
N VAL A 228 -18.68 34.94 11.16
CA VAL A 228 -19.28 34.50 9.88
C VAL A 228 -18.83 35.46 8.78
N LEU A 229 -18.23 34.92 7.73
CA LEU A 229 -17.80 35.70 6.56
C LEU A 229 -18.92 35.77 5.52
N PHE A 230 -19.50 34.62 5.19
CA PHE A 230 -20.61 34.52 4.23
C PHE A 230 -21.36 33.20 4.46
N THR A 231 -22.64 33.18 4.08
CA THR A 231 -23.53 32.03 4.24
C THR A 231 -23.85 31.45 2.86
N VAL A 232 -23.50 30.18 2.62
CA VAL A 232 -23.80 29.48 1.36
C VAL A 232 -24.76 28.35 1.67
N VAL A 233 -25.99 28.43 1.16
CA VAL A 233 -27.01 27.35 1.29
C VAL A 233 -27.13 26.83 2.73
N GLY A 234 -27.33 27.73 3.69
CA GLY A 234 -27.48 27.38 5.11
C GLY A 234 -26.20 26.97 5.84
N PHE A 235 -25.04 26.94 5.18
CA PHE A 235 -23.73 26.75 5.82
C PHE A 235 -23.03 28.09 6.06
N GLU A 236 -22.73 28.38 7.32
CA GLU A 236 -21.96 29.55 7.74
C GLU A 236 -20.46 29.29 7.56
N VAL A 237 -19.87 29.92 6.54
CA VAL A 237 -18.42 29.92 6.38
C VAL A 237 -17.84 30.97 7.32
N THR A 238 -17.15 30.52 8.36
CA THR A 238 -16.53 31.40 9.36
C THR A 238 -15.05 31.68 9.05
N SER A 239 -14.60 32.87 9.44
CA SER A 239 -13.20 33.31 9.33
C SER A 239 -12.24 32.41 10.12
N GLY A 240 -12.65 31.91 11.29
CA GLY A 240 -11.86 30.99 12.10
C GLY A 240 -11.67 29.63 11.42
N ALA A 241 -12.74 29.07 10.85
CA ALA A 241 -12.70 27.83 10.07
C ALA A 241 -11.78 27.93 8.85
N LEU A 242 -11.89 29.03 8.09
CA LEU A 242 -11.09 29.25 6.89
C LEU A 242 -9.60 29.44 7.21
N TYR A 243 -9.26 30.29 8.19
CA TYR A 243 -7.87 30.52 8.60
C TYR A 243 -7.21 29.23 9.12
N SER A 244 -7.92 28.47 9.95
CA SER A 244 -7.46 27.18 10.45
C SER A 244 -7.28 26.16 9.32
N GLY A 245 -8.22 26.13 8.36
CA GLY A 245 -8.16 25.32 7.14
C GLY A 245 -6.89 25.58 6.35
N ILE A 246 -6.63 26.85 6.02
CA ILE A 246 -5.46 27.26 5.26
C ILE A 246 -4.17 26.96 6.03
N LYS A 247 -4.09 27.30 7.32
CA LYS A 247 -2.89 27.06 8.15
C LYS A 247 -2.53 25.58 8.19
N ARG A 248 -3.51 24.70 8.46
CA ARG A 248 -3.30 23.24 8.52
C ARG A 248 -2.93 22.67 7.14
N ALA A 249 -3.62 23.12 6.10
CA ALA A 249 -3.36 22.71 4.73
C ALA A 249 -1.93 23.10 4.27
N SER A 250 -1.49 24.33 4.56
CA SER A 250 -0.14 24.81 4.23
C SER A 250 0.97 24.01 4.91
N ILE A 251 0.84 23.76 6.23
CA ILE A 251 1.82 22.97 6.99
C ILE A 251 1.94 21.56 6.40
N LEU A 252 0.81 20.91 6.11
CA LEU A 252 0.85 19.57 5.52
C LEU A 252 1.52 19.57 4.16
N THR A 253 1.07 20.46 3.29
CA THR A 253 1.48 20.51 1.90
C THR A 253 2.98 20.78 1.82
N GLY A 254 3.50 21.67 2.69
CA GLY A 254 4.92 21.90 2.88
C GLY A 254 5.69 20.65 3.32
N MET A 255 5.19 19.91 4.31
CA MET A 255 5.82 18.66 4.77
C MET A 255 5.89 17.58 3.69
N VAL A 256 4.80 17.40 2.91
CA VAL A 256 4.77 16.47 1.78
C VAL A 256 5.77 16.89 0.70
N PHE A 257 5.89 18.19 0.43
CA PHE A 257 6.87 18.71 -0.53
C PHE A 257 8.31 18.44 -0.08
N VAL A 258 8.64 18.74 1.19
CA VAL A 258 9.95 18.43 1.78
C VAL A 258 10.26 16.94 1.73
N SER A 259 9.28 16.08 2.06
CA SER A 259 9.46 14.63 1.98
C SER A 259 9.71 14.15 0.54
N LYS A 260 9.08 14.74 -0.48
CA LYS A 260 9.38 14.44 -1.88
C LYS A 260 10.77 14.89 -2.30
N LEU A 261 11.25 16.04 -1.79
CA LEU A 261 12.61 16.52 -2.06
C LEU A 261 13.64 15.54 -1.51
N ILE A 262 13.50 15.12 -0.24
CA ILE A 262 14.42 14.19 0.43
C ILE A 262 14.45 12.81 -0.26
N VAL A 263 13.30 12.32 -0.73
CA VAL A 263 13.22 11.02 -1.43
C VAL A 263 13.78 11.10 -2.85
N SER A 264 13.73 12.27 -3.50
CA SER A 264 14.28 12.47 -4.84
C SER A 264 15.80 12.64 -4.88
N SER A 265 16.40 13.13 -3.78
CA SER A 265 17.84 13.02 -3.55
C SER A 265 18.17 11.57 -3.21
N SER A 266 19.13 10.97 -3.91
CA SER A 266 19.53 9.57 -3.80
C SER A 266 20.01 9.19 -2.38
N PHE A 267 19.07 8.98 -1.46
CA PHE A 267 19.34 8.63 -0.07
C PHE A 267 19.88 7.19 -0.03
N ARG A 268 21.14 7.05 0.39
CA ARG A 268 21.82 5.76 0.60
C ARG A 268 21.81 5.48 2.10
N LEU A 269 21.08 4.46 2.54
CA LEU A 269 21.08 4.00 3.93
C LEU A 269 22.28 3.06 4.14
N PRO A 270 23.26 3.40 4.98
CA PRO A 270 24.36 2.48 5.31
C PRO A 270 23.91 1.33 6.23
N GLY A 271 24.58 0.18 6.14
CA GLY A 271 24.40 -0.98 7.04
C GLY A 271 23.39 -2.04 6.58
N ASN A 272 23.07 -3.00 7.47
CA ASN A 272 22.21 -4.16 7.20
C ASN A 272 20.79 -3.78 6.74
N TRP A 273 20.27 -2.65 7.23
CA TRP A 273 18.96 -2.13 6.81
C TRP A 273 18.98 -1.62 5.37
N GLY A 274 20.09 -1.01 4.94
CA GLY A 274 20.29 -0.61 3.55
C GLY A 274 20.27 -1.82 2.60
N GLN A 275 20.97 -2.89 2.97
CA GLN A 275 21.01 -4.13 2.18
C GLN A 275 19.62 -4.77 2.02
N ARG A 276 18.86 -4.88 3.11
CA ARG A 276 17.49 -5.40 3.09
C ARG A 276 16.55 -4.54 2.23
N LEU A 277 16.71 -3.22 2.29
CA LEU A 277 15.91 -2.29 1.51
C LEU A 277 16.26 -2.36 0.00
N ASP A 278 17.54 -2.51 -0.32
CA ASP A 278 17.98 -2.76 -1.70
C ASP A 278 17.45 -4.10 -2.24
N GLN A 279 17.37 -5.15 -1.42
CA GLN A 279 16.72 -6.42 -1.81
C GLN A 279 15.22 -6.24 -2.11
N ILE A 280 14.51 -5.44 -1.29
CA ILE A 280 13.10 -5.10 -1.57
C ILE A 280 12.98 -4.39 -2.92
N PHE A 281 13.82 -3.38 -3.19
CA PHE A 281 13.79 -2.67 -4.48
C PHE A 281 14.19 -3.54 -5.66
N TYR A 282 15.10 -4.50 -5.46
CA TYR A 282 15.46 -5.49 -6.46
C TYR A 282 14.24 -6.32 -6.88
N TYR A 283 13.51 -6.90 -5.92
CA TYR A 283 12.28 -7.64 -6.23
C TYR A 283 11.21 -6.75 -6.86
N VAL A 284 11.06 -5.49 -6.43
CA VAL A 284 10.14 -4.53 -7.10
C VAL A 284 10.52 -4.33 -8.57
N ALA A 285 11.82 -4.18 -8.87
CA ALA A 285 12.30 -4.01 -10.24
C ALA A 285 11.98 -5.24 -11.10
N MET A 286 12.23 -6.44 -10.56
CA MET A 286 11.96 -7.70 -11.24
C MET A 286 10.45 -7.93 -11.46
N LEU A 287 9.60 -7.57 -10.49
CA LEU A 287 8.13 -7.59 -10.65
C LEU A 287 7.62 -6.59 -11.70
N THR A 288 8.40 -5.56 -12.02
CA THR A 288 8.03 -4.52 -13.00
C THR A 288 8.61 -4.80 -14.39
N GLU A 289 9.64 -5.64 -14.47
CA GLU A 289 10.33 -5.95 -15.71
C GLU A 289 9.46 -6.84 -16.60
N LYS A 290 9.21 -6.40 -17.83
CA LYS A 290 8.45 -7.18 -18.81
C LYS A 290 9.34 -8.30 -19.36
N THR A 291 9.18 -9.52 -18.87
CA THR A 291 9.72 -10.73 -19.52
C THR A 291 9.11 -10.93 -20.91
N GLN A 292 9.92 -11.44 -21.85
CA GLN A 292 9.54 -11.77 -23.24
C GLN A 292 8.33 -12.71 -23.38
N SER A 293 7.98 -13.45 -22.32
CA SER A 293 6.77 -14.27 -22.20
C SER A 293 5.47 -13.46 -22.30
N ASP A 294 5.45 -12.21 -21.79
CA ASP A 294 4.26 -11.34 -21.80
C ASP A 294 3.98 -10.75 -23.20
N GLU A 295 5.00 -10.53 -24.03
CA GLU A 295 4.83 -10.00 -25.39
C GLU A 295 4.30 -11.07 -26.37
N SER A 296 4.75 -12.31 -26.19
CA SER A 296 4.26 -13.44 -26.98
C SER A 296 2.78 -13.73 -26.69
N GLN A 297 2.35 -13.63 -25.42
CA GLN A 297 0.96 -13.86 -25.01
C GLN A 297 0.01 -12.71 -25.37
N LYS A 298 0.46 -11.45 -25.32
CA LYS A 298 -0.38 -10.32 -25.77
C LYS A 298 -0.78 -10.43 -27.24
N LYS A 299 0.09 -11.00 -28.07
CA LYS A 299 -0.19 -11.31 -29.48
C LYS A 299 -1.15 -12.49 -29.64
N THR A 300 -1.18 -13.45 -28.72
CA THR A 300 -2.11 -14.61 -28.74
C THR A 300 -3.47 -14.29 -28.13
N GLU A 301 -3.56 -13.38 -27.16
CA GLU A 301 -4.83 -12.93 -26.55
C GLU A 301 -5.56 -11.89 -27.41
N GLN A 302 -4.84 -11.04 -28.16
CA GLN A 302 -5.48 -10.12 -29.12
C GLN A 302 -6.21 -10.85 -30.26
N SER A 303 -5.89 -12.12 -30.53
CA SER A 303 -6.58 -12.95 -31.52
C SER A 303 -7.66 -13.88 -30.94
N ARG A 304 -7.79 -13.98 -29.60
CA ARG A 304 -8.78 -14.82 -28.91
C ARG A 304 -9.69 -14.01 -27.97
N ASP A 305 -10.66 -13.38 -28.63
CA ASP A 305 -12.07 -13.41 -28.23
C ASP A 305 -12.61 -12.37 -27.23
N LYS A 306 -13.85 -11.92 -27.52
CA LYS A 306 -14.72 -11.12 -26.65
C LYS A 306 -15.17 -12.00 -25.47
N LYS A 307 -14.34 -12.14 -24.45
CA LYS A 307 -14.64 -12.98 -23.28
C LYS A 307 -15.28 -12.23 -22.11
N SER A 308 -16.05 -12.99 -21.32
CA SER A 308 -16.76 -12.57 -20.10
C SER A 308 -15.84 -11.80 -19.14
N LYS A 309 -16.37 -10.80 -18.43
CA LYS A 309 -15.63 -10.03 -17.40
C LYS A 309 -14.94 -10.93 -16.36
N TRP A 310 -15.49 -12.12 -16.10
CA TRP A 310 -14.93 -13.09 -15.17
C TRP A 310 -13.69 -13.82 -15.71
N ASP A 311 -13.66 -14.15 -16.99
CA ASP A 311 -12.50 -14.81 -17.61
C ASP A 311 -11.28 -13.90 -17.62
N GLY A 312 -11.50 -12.60 -17.89
CA GLY A 312 -10.43 -11.60 -17.83
C GLY A 312 -9.89 -11.37 -16.41
N PHE A 313 -10.73 -11.52 -15.38
CA PHE A 313 -10.25 -11.44 -14.00
C PHE A 313 -9.40 -12.65 -13.61
N ILE A 314 -9.80 -13.85 -14.05
CA ILE A 314 -9.06 -15.09 -13.81
C ILE A 314 -7.71 -15.06 -14.53
N SER A 315 -7.64 -14.59 -15.79
CA SER A 315 -6.38 -14.49 -16.51
C SER A 315 -5.38 -13.55 -15.83
N VAL A 316 -5.86 -12.44 -15.24
CA VAL A 316 -5.04 -11.53 -14.42
C VAL A 316 -4.51 -12.23 -13.17
N LEU A 317 -5.33 -13.01 -12.45
CA LEU A 317 -4.87 -13.78 -11.29
C LEU A 317 -3.77 -14.77 -11.66
N GLU A 318 -3.93 -15.51 -12.77
CA GLU A 318 -2.95 -16.47 -13.26
C GLU A 318 -1.66 -15.81 -13.75
N ALA A 319 -1.74 -14.61 -14.34
CA ALA A 319 -0.57 -13.83 -14.72
C ALA A 319 0.21 -13.39 -13.48
N ILE A 320 -0.48 -12.90 -12.43
CA ILE A 320 0.13 -12.52 -11.16
C ILE A 320 0.79 -13.74 -10.50
N ASP A 321 0.10 -14.88 -10.41
CA ASP A 321 0.63 -16.10 -9.79
C ASP A 321 1.90 -16.58 -10.50
N ARG A 322 1.90 -16.66 -11.84
CA ARG A 322 3.07 -17.05 -12.62
C ARG A 322 4.26 -16.13 -12.37
N ARG A 323 4.03 -14.82 -12.31
CA ARG A 323 5.06 -13.84 -11.98
C ARG A 323 5.62 -14.02 -10.59
N LEU A 324 4.79 -14.32 -9.60
CA LEU A 324 5.26 -14.56 -8.25
C LEU A 324 6.10 -15.83 -8.15
N VAL A 325 5.72 -16.91 -8.86
CA VAL A 325 6.54 -18.13 -8.97
C VAL A 325 7.90 -17.84 -9.61
N GLU A 326 7.91 -17.16 -10.78
CA GLU A 326 9.13 -16.85 -11.54
C GLU A 326 10.12 -15.97 -10.78
N VAL A 327 9.63 -15.01 -10.00
CA VAL A 327 10.48 -14.05 -9.27
C VAL A 327 10.97 -14.61 -7.93
N TYR A 328 10.17 -15.46 -7.28
CA TYR A 328 10.49 -15.96 -5.95
C TYR A 328 11.33 -17.25 -5.94
N PHE A 329 11.08 -18.17 -6.88
CA PHE A 329 11.75 -19.48 -7.01
C PHE A 329 12.81 -19.48 -8.13
#